data_AF-A0A3S5DWB3-F1
#
_entry.id   AF-A0A3S5DWB3-F1
#
_cell.length_a   1.000
_cell.length_b   1.000
_cell.length_c   1.000
_cell.angle_alpha   90.00
_cell.angle_beta   90.00
_cell.angle_gamma   90.00
#
_symmetry.space_group_name_H-M   'P 1'
#
loop_
_entity.id
_entity.type
_entity.pdbx_description
1 polymer ?
#
loop_
_entity_poly.entity_id
_entity_poly.type
_entity_poly.pdbx_seq_one_letter_code
_entity_poly.pdbx_strand_id
1 'polypeptide(L)'
;MEHLGIETVLVDPKRTFMSISGAQIRENPFRYWEYIPTEVKPFFVRTVAILGGESSGKSTLVNKLANIFNTTSAWEYGRDYVFSHLGGDEIALQYSDYDKIALGHAQYIDFAVKIRQ
;
A
#
# COMPACT_ATOMS: atom_id res chain seq x y z
N MET A 1 10.51 30.90 27.72
CA MET A 1 9.60 29.74 27.69
C MET A 1 8.79 29.76 28.99
N GLU A 2 7.86 30.70 29.14
CA GLU A 2 7.20 30.95 30.44
C GLU A 2 5.70 31.28 30.30
N HIS A 3 5.11 31.05 29.13
CA HIS A 3 3.71 31.42 28.90
C HIS A 3 2.69 30.40 29.43
N LEU A 4 3.14 29.21 29.84
CA LEU A 4 2.25 28.11 30.26
C LEU A 4 2.37 27.74 31.74
N GLY A 5 3.40 28.21 32.47
CA GLY A 5 3.58 27.91 33.90
C GLY A 5 3.80 26.43 34.23
N ILE A 6 4.18 25.61 33.25
CA ILE A 6 4.37 24.16 33.39
C ILE A 6 5.87 23.86 33.44
N GLU A 7 6.28 22.99 34.35
CA GLU A 7 7.64 22.46 34.39
C GLU A 7 7.89 21.56 33.18
N THR A 8 8.87 21.91 32.36
CA THR A 8 9.22 21.14 31.16
C THR A 8 10.44 20.27 31.40
N VAL A 9 10.31 18.96 31.21
CA VAL A 9 11.46 18.04 31.20
C VAL A 9 11.99 17.92 29.77
N LEU A 10 13.28 18.19 29.61
CA LEU A 10 13.95 18.16 28.32
C LEU A 10 14.40 16.73 28.00
N VAL A 11 13.83 16.13 26.95
CA VAL A 11 14.12 14.74 26.55
C VAL A 11 14.91 14.75 25.24
N ASP A 12 16.11 14.15 25.27
CA ASP A 12 17.04 13.94 24.14
C ASP A 12 17.08 15.07 23.08
N PRO A 13 17.49 16.29 23.46
CA PRO A 13 17.53 17.43 22.53
C PRO A 13 18.54 17.24 21.39
N LYS A 14 19.58 16.41 21.61
CA LYS A 14 20.64 16.13 20.64
C LYS A 14 20.27 15.01 19.68
N ARG A 15 19.09 14.38 19.83
CA ARG A 15 18.63 13.25 19.00
C ARG A 15 19.66 12.12 18.97
N THR A 16 20.22 11.82 20.13
CA THR A 16 21.26 10.81 20.31
C THR A 16 20.71 9.41 20.09
N PHE A 17 19.42 9.20 20.37
CA PHE A 17 18.74 7.91 20.19
C PHE A 17 18.17 7.72 18.78
N MET A 18 17.56 8.76 18.21
CA MET A 18 17.03 8.76 16.84
C MET A 18 17.42 10.05 16.11
N SER A 19 18.50 9.98 15.34
CA SER A 19 19.10 11.12 14.62
C SER A 19 18.35 11.53 13.33
N ILE A 20 17.02 11.41 13.34
CA ILE A 20 16.17 11.68 12.17
C ILE A 20 15.10 12.72 12.50
N SER A 21 14.59 13.40 11.48
CA SER A 21 13.48 14.35 11.62
C SER A 21 12.34 14.03 10.67
N GLY A 22 11.13 14.44 11.05
CA GLY A 22 9.96 14.29 10.17
C GLY A 22 10.12 15.02 8.84
N ALA A 23 10.93 16.08 8.77
CA ALA A 23 11.24 16.76 7.50
C ALA A 23 12.09 15.85 6.57
N GLN A 24 13.11 15.19 7.10
CA GLN A 24 13.96 14.27 6.33
C GLN A 24 13.18 13.05 5.81
N ILE A 25 12.25 12.51 6.62
CA ILE A 25 11.35 11.44 6.16
C ILE A 25 10.50 11.92 4.98
N ARG A 26 9.90 13.12 5.07
CA ARG A 26 9.03 13.63 4.00
C ARG A 26 9.77 13.93 2.71
N GLU A 27 11.04 14.34 2.80
CA GLU A 27 11.87 14.61 1.62
C GLU A 27 12.30 13.32 0.90
N ASN A 28 12.66 12.28 1.66
CA ASN A 28 13.01 10.98 1.09
C ASN A 28 12.56 9.80 1.97
N PRO A 29 11.28 9.39 1.86
CA PRO A 29 10.71 8.38 2.77
C PRO A 29 11.30 6.99 2.55
N PHE A 30 11.68 6.64 1.32
CA PHE A 30 12.28 5.35 1.01
C PHE A 30 13.68 5.19 1.63
N ARG A 31 14.44 6.28 1.79
CA ARG A 31 15.75 6.25 2.44
C ARG A 31 15.65 5.96 3.94
N TYR A 32 14.56 6.38 4.58
CA TYR A 32 14.34 6.26 6.02
C TYR A 32 13.21 5.30 6.37
N TRP A 33 12.90 4.34 5.48
CA TRP A 33 11.72 3.46 5.58
C TRP A 33 11.62 2.73 6.92
N GLU A 34 12.75 2.32 7.49
CA GLU A 34 12.81 1.62 8.79
C GLU A 34 12.44 2.51 9.99
N TYR A 35 12.54 3.83 9.86
CA TYR A 35 12.17 4.79 10.90
C TYR A 35 10.68 5.19 10.83
N ILE A 36 9.97 4.77 9.78
CA ILE A 36 8.56 5.09 9.58
C ILE A 36 7.71 4.01 10.27
N PRO A 37 6.82 4.36 11.23
CA PRO A 37 5.92 3.40 11.82
C PRO A 37 5.02 2.73 10.77
N THR A 38 4.70 1.45 10.97
CA THR A 38 3.86 0.66 10.05
C THR A 38 2.48 1.27 9.80
N GLU A 39 1.93 2.02 10.76
CA GLU A 39 0.64 2.70 10.59
C GLU A 39 0.70 3.87 9.59
N VAL A 40 1.87 4.51 9.44
CA VAL A 40 2.02 5.70 8.58
C VAL A 40 2.77 5.42 7.27
N LYS A 41 3.47 4.29 7.18
CA LYS A 41 4.07 3.80 5.93
C LYS A 41 3.08 3.75 4.74
N PRO A 42 1.78 3.38 4.87
CA PRO A 42 0.81 3.43 3.76
C PRO A 42 0.71 4.78 3.07
N PHE A 43 0.93 5.90 3.79
CA PHE A 43 0.88 7.25 3.23
C PHE A 43 2.09 7.57 2.33
N PHE A 44 3.18 6.80 2.45
CA PHE A 44 4.41 6.97 1.66
C PHE A 44 4.59 5.90 0.59
N VAL A 45 3.74 4.87 0.56
CA VAL A 45 3.75 3.85 -0.48
C VAL A 45 3.35 4.47 -1.82
N ARG A 46 4.02 4.05 -2.89
CA ARG A 46 3.63 4.37 -4.27
C ARG A 46 2.91 3.19 -4.89
N THR A 47 1.65 3.39 -5.28
CA THR A 47 0.84 2.38 -5.97
C THR A 47 1.03 2.50 -7.48
N VAL A 48 1.40 1.40 -8.14
CA VAL A 48 1.57 1.34 -9.59
C VAL A 48 0.51 0.40 -10.16
N ALA A 49 -0.40 0.94 -10.97
CA ALA A 49 -1.43 0.16 -11.64
C ALA A 49 -0.94 -0.29 -13.03
N ILE A 50 -1.08 -1.58 -13.34
CA ILE A 50 -0.75 -2.16 -14.64
C ILE A 50 -2.06 -2.49 -15.37
N LEU A 51 -2.31 -1.78 -16.47
CA LEU A 51 -3.52 -1.91 -17.29
C LEU A 51 -3.19 -2.56 -18.63
N GLY A 52 -4.10 -3.37 -19.16
CA GLY A 52 -3.94 -3.98 -20.48
C GLY A 52 -4.91 -5.13 -20.75
N GLY A 53 -5.02 -5.53 -22.02
CA GLY A 53 -5.96 -6.56 -22.48
C GLY A 53 -5.80 -7.91 -21.80
N GLU A 54 -6.86 -8.70 -21.74
CA GLU A 54 -6.84 -10.04 -21.15
C GLU A 54 -5.75 -10.92 -21.80
N SER A 55 -5.14 -11.81 -21.03
CA SER A 55 -4.05 -12.70 -21.50
C SER A 55 -2.75 -12.03 -21.99
N SER A 56 -2.58 -10.71 -21.84
CA SER A 56 -1.34 -9.99 -22.22
C SER A 56 -0.15 -10.18 -21.26
N GLY A 57 -0.22 -11.14 -20.33
CA GLY A 57 0.87 -11.45 -19.40
C GLY A 57 1.03 -10.49 -18.22
N LYS A 58 0.04 -9.63 -17.94
CA LYS A 58 0.05 -8.67 -16.82
C LYS A 58 0.36 -9.32 -15.47
N SER A 59 -0.30 -10.43 -15.15
CA SER A 59 -0.07 -11.15 -13.89
C SER A 59 1.37 -11.65 -13.77
N THR A 60 1.95 -12.11 -14.88
CA THR A 60 3.37 -12.51 -14.94
C THR A 60 4.30 -11.31 -14.72
N LEU A 61 3.99 -10.15 -15.32
CA LEU A 61 4.77 -8.93 -15.14
C LEU A 61 4.68 -8.40 -13.70
N VAL A 62 3.47 -8.34 -13.12
CA VAL A 62 3.24 -7.96 -11.72
C VAL A 62 4.05 -8.85 -10.77
N ASN A 63 4.01 -10.17 -10.96
CA ASN A 63 4.77 -11.11 -10.13
C ASN A 63 6.29 -10.96 -10.28
N LYS A 64 6.78 -10.72 -11.50
CA LYS A 64 8.21 -10.44 -11.71
C LYS A 64 8.65 -9.13 -11.05
N LEU A 65 7.85 -8.07 -11.17
CA LEU A 65 8.13 -6.78 -10.52
C LEU A 65 8.11 -6.91 -9.00
N ALA A 66 7.11 -7.61 -8.45
CA ALA A 66 7.02 -7.87 -7.02
C ALA A 66 8.28 -8.59 -6.49
N ASN A 67 8.76 -9.61 -7.22
CA ASN A 67 9.98 -10.33 -6.85
C ASN A 67 11.25 -9.49 -7.00
N ILE A 68 11.42 -8.74 -8.09
CA ILE A 68 12.61 -7.91 -8.33
C ILE A 68 12.73 -6.77 -7.31
N PHE A 69 11.61 -6.12 -6.99
CA PHE A 69 11.56 -5.01 -6.04
C PHE A 69 11.30 -5.46 -4.59
N ASN A 70 11.26 -6.78 -4.35
CA ASN A 70 10.92 -7.39 -3.07
C ASN A 70 9.68 -6.76 -2.39
N THR A 71 8.69 -6.40 -3.20
CA THR A 71 7.49 -5.66 -2.81
C THR A 71 6.24 -6.54 -2.91
N THR A 72 5.12 -6.09 -2.35
CA THR A 72 3.82 -6.76 -2.45
C THR A 72 3.13 -6.43 -3.77
N SER A 73 2.34 -7.37 -4.26
CA SER A 73 1.40 -7.16 -5.36
C SER A 73 -0.04 -7.35 -4.90
N ALA A 74 -0.93 -6.45 -5.32
CA ALA A 74 -2.37 -6.68 -5.24
C ALA A 74 -2.80 -7.50 -6.47
N TRP A 75 -3.52 -8.58 -6.24
CA TRP A 75 -4.03 -9.45 -7.31
C TRP A 75 -5.35 -8.88 -7.89
N GLU A 76 -5.69 -9.31 -9.10
CA GLU A 76 -6.90 -8.88 -9.80
C GLU A 76 -8.15 -9.54 -9.20
N TYR A 77 -8.88 -8.81 -8.36
CA TYR A 77 -10.09 -9.33 -7.69
C TYR A 77 -11.20 -9.74 -8.67
N GLY A 78 -11.30 -9.10 -9.84
CA GLY A 78 -12.29 -9.45 -10.85
C GLY A 78 -12.16 -10.89 -11.33
N ARG A 79 -10.93 -11.42 -11.44
CA ARG A 79 -10.67 -12.80 -11.81
C ARG A 79 -11.15 -13.77 -10.73
N ASP A 80 -10.91 -13.44 -9.46
CA ASP A 80 -11.39 -14.25 -8.33
C ASP A 80 -12.93 -14.22 -8.24
N TYR A 81 -13.56 -13.07 -8.47
CA TYR A 81 -15.02 -12.91 -8.43
C TYR A 81 -15.72 -13.70 -9.53
N VAL A 82 -15.24 -13.62 -10.78
CA VAL A 82 -15.79 -14.41 -11.90
C VAL A 82 -15.68 -15.92 -11.63
N PHE A 83 -14.53 -16.36 -11.12
CA PHE A 83 -14.30 -17.78 -10.86
C PHE A 83 -15.16 -18.30 -9.69
N SER A 84 -15.28 -17.52 -8.61
CA SER A 84 -15.97 -17.92 -7.39
C SER A 84 -17.49 -17.73 -7.41
N HIS A 85 -17.99 -16.62 -7.98
CA HIS A 85 -19.40 -16.23 -7.93
C HIS A 85 -20.16 -16.50 -9.23
N LEU A 86 -19.47 -16.54 -10.37
CA LEU A 86 -20.08 -16.74 -11.69
C LEU A 86 -19.71 -18.08 -12.33
N GLY A 87 -19.01 -18.96 -11.60
CA GLY A 87 -18.64 -20.29 -12.08
C GLY A 87 -17.66 -20.28 -13.26
N GLY A 88 -16.95 -19.17 -13.48
CA GLY A 88 -15.97 -19.03 -14.57
C GLY A 88 -16.53 -18.49 -15.88
N ASP A 89 -17.80 -18.08 -15.94
CA ASP A 89 -18.38 -17.47 -17.14
C ASP A 89 -18.38 -15.93 -17.03
N GLU A 90 -17.45 -15.28 -17.73
CA GLU A 90 -17.35 -13.82 -17.78
C GLU A 90 -18.59 -13.16 -18.41
N ILE A 91 -19.38 -13.90 -19.20
CA ILE A 91 -20.60 -13.42 -19.85
C ILE A 91 -21.74 -13.25 -18.83
N ALA A 92 -21.63 -13.90 -17.66
CA ALA A 92 -22.60 -13.78 -16.58
C ALA A 92 -22.42 -12.50 -15.73
N LEU A 93 -21.38 -11.70 -15.98
CA LEU A 93 -21.18 -10.42 -15.31
C LEU A 93 -22.31 -9.45 -15.64
N GLN A 94 -23.10 -9.08 -14.63
CA GLN A 94 -24.10 -8.04 -14.76
C GLN A 94 -23.57 -6.69 -14.31
N TYR A 95 -24.22 -5.62 -14.77
CA TYR A 95 -23.84 -4.26 -14.39
C TYR A 95 -23.84 -4.06 -12.86
N SER A 96 -24.74 -4.75 -12.16
CA SER A 96 -24.88 -4.77 -10.70
C SER A 96 -23.79 -5.55 -9.95
N ASP A 97 -22.77 -6.08 -10.63
CA ASP A 97 -21.64 -6.75 -9.99
C ASP A 97 -20.36 -5.89 -10.01
N TYR A 98 -20.32 -4.84 -10.84
CA TYR A 98 -19.14 -3.96 -10.92
C TYR A 98 -18.87 -3.20 -9.61
N ASP A 99 -19.90 -2.85 -8.86
CA ASP A 99 -19.78 -2.21 -7.55
C ASP A 99 -19.07 -3.13 -6.53
N LYS A 100 -19.46 -4.42 -6.49
CA LYS A 100 -18.84 -5.44 -5.64
C LYS A 100 -17.40 -5.71 -6.07
N ILE A 101 -17.14 -5.80 -7.37
CA ILE A 101 -15.80 -6.02 -7.90
C ILE A 101 -14.89 -4.82 -7.57
N ALA A 102 -15.38 -3.60 -7.75
CA ALA A 102 -14.63 -2.39 -7.40
C ALA A 102 -14.30 -2.34 -5.90
N LEU A 103 -15.28 -2.64 -5.05
CA LEU A 103 -15.09 -2.67 -3.60
C LEU A 103 -14.08 -3.75 -3.17
N GLY A 104 -14.21 -4.97 -3.70
CA GLY A 104 -13.27 -6.06 -3.41
C GLY A 104 -11.86 -5.77 -3.92
N HIS A 105 -11.73 -5.13 -5.09
CA HIS A 105 -10.43 -4.70 -5.59
C HIS A 105 -9.79 -3.63 -4.70
N ALA A 106 -10.58 -2.66 -4.21
CA ALA A 106 -10.10 -1.66 -3.26
C ALA A 106 -9.60 -2.31 -1.96
N GLN A 107 -10.32 -3.30 -1.43
CA GLN A 107 -9.89 -4.07 -0.26
C GLN A 107 -8.57 -4.82 -0.49
N TYR A 108 -8.39 -5.42 -1.68
CA TYR A 108 -7.14 -6.09 -2.05
C TYR A 108 -5.95 -5.12 -2.12
N ILE A 109 -6.16 -3.92 -2.65
CA ILE A 109 -5.14 -2.86 -2.67
C ILE A 109 -4.78 -2.46 -1.24
N ASP A 110 -5.78 -2.17 -0.39
CA ASP A 110 -5.55 -1.79 1.00
C ASP A 110 -4.84 -2.89 1.79
N PHE A 111 -5.18 -4.15 1.55
CA PHE A 111 -4.53 -5.29 2.18
C PHE A 111 -3.08 -5.40 1.69
N ALA A 112 -2.83 -5.34 0.38
CA ALA A 112 -1.48 -5.39 -0.17
C ALA A 112 -0.58 -4.27 0.36
N VAL A 113 -1.12 -3.06 0.51
CA VAL A 113 -0.39 -1.92 1.10
C VAL A 113 -0.01 -2.19 2.56
N LYS A 114 -0.76 -3.02 3.31
CA LYS A 114 -0.55 -3.29 4.75
C LYS A 114 0.23 -4.57 5.08
N ILE A 115 0.19 -5.61 4.24
CA ILE A 115 0.71 -6.96 4.56
C ILE A 115 2.23 -7.04 4.69
N ARG A 116 2.99 -6.20 3.98
CA ARG A 116 4.45 -6.28 3.99
C ARG A 116 5.02 -4.87 3.96
N GLN A 117 5.35 -4.36 5.13
CA GLN A 117 5.88 -3.03 5.30
C GLN A 117 7.05 -3.01 6.28
#